data_AF-A0A519SFH8-F1
#
_entry.id   AF-A0A519SFH8-F1
#
_cell.length_a   1.000
_cell.length_b   1.000
_cell.length_c   1.000
_cell.angle_alpha   90.00
_cell.angle_beta   90.00
_cell.angle_gamma   90.00
#
_symmetry.space_group_name_H-M   'P 1'
#
loop_
_entity.id
_entity.type
_entity.pdbx_description
1 polymer ?
#
loop_
_entity_poly.entity_id
_entity_poly.type
_entity_poly.pdbx_seq_one_letter_code
_entity_poly.pdbx_strand_id
1 'polypeptide(L)'
;MGNIILTSDDFGLSKIYNREILLALQSDLLTSVSIMVNGHLSKQQQQVISLKLLVQEKNISLGLHLEIGINEKDIRKLCLNQWNKFVNILGLQPDYIDIHKDHLFRHHYDDIAGFCIEKHVAFRKYKETTIKLKAPDDMFIASSESLNNIEERLKVIKSNETLEMVFHLGMYDEDVVSSLNKERAEDRKKLEWAHQVINKLGLKIMSYNELK
;
A
#
# COMPACT_ATOMS: atom_id res chain seq x y z
N MET A 1 -5.22 11.68 -19.28
CA MET A 1 -4.52 10.38 -19.16
C MET A 1 -5.02 9.68 -17.91
N GLY A 2 -5.17 8.35 -17.90
CA GLY A 2 -5.42 7.61 -16.67
C GLY A 2 -4.16 7.58 -15.81
N ASN A 3 -4.32 7.50 -14.48
CA ASN A 3 -3.21 7.47 -13.54
C ASN A 3 -3.17 6.15 -12.76
N ILE A 4 -1.97 5.69 -12.43
CA ILE A 4 -1.71 4.45 -11.71
C ILE A 4 -0.87 4.74 -10.47
N ILE A 5 -1.31 4.22 -9.34
CA ILE A 5 -0.50 4.10 -8.13
C ILE A 5 -0.07 2.64 -8.00
N LEU A 6 1.23 2.41 -7.82
CA LEU A 6 1.80 1.09 -7.63
C LEU A 6 2.24 0.95 -6.17
N THR A 7 1.48 0.17 -5.40
CA THR A 7 1.68 -0.01 -3.96
C THR A 7 2.17 -1.42 -3.66
N SER A 8 3.12 -1.56 -2.74
CA SER A 8 3.32 -2.84 -2.04
C SER A 8 2.84 -2.74 -0.60
N ASP A 9 2.07 -3.73 -0.17
CA ASP A 9 1.64 -3.88 1.22
C ASP A 9 2.68 -4.63 2.06
N ASP A 10 2.43 -4.68 3.37
CA ASP A 10 3.15 -5.47 4.38
C ASP A 10 4.62 -5.10 4.66
N PHE A 11 5.03 -3.86 4.40
CA PHE A 11 6.34 -3.41 4.88
C PHE A 11 6.37 -3.46 6.42
N GLY A 12 7.36 -4.13 7.00
CA GLY A 12 7.46 -4.38 8.44
C GLY A 12 7.13 -5.81 8.85
N LEU A 13 6.51 -6.61 7.96
CA LEU A 13 6.20 -8.00 8.24
C LEU A 13 7.44 -8.89 8.28
N SER A 14 8.34 -8.73 7.31
CA SER A 14 9.55 -9.54 7.16
C SER A 14 10.74 -8.74 6.65
N LYS A 15 11.95 -9.10 7.12
CA LYS A 15 13.21 -8.55 6.59
C LYS A 15 13.39 -8.85 5.11
N ILE A 16 13.00 -10.05 4.71
CA ILE A 16 13.11 -10.52 3.33
C ILE A 16 12.10 -9.76 2.46
N TYR A 17 10.86 -9.58 2.93
CA TYR A 17 9.84 -8.84 2.17
C TYR A 17 10.24 -7.37 2.01
N ASN A 18 10.65 -6.72 3.10
CA ASN A 18 11.13 -5.34 3.08
C ASN A 18 12.29 -5.13 2.10
N ARG A 19 13.18 -6.11 1.96
CA ARG A 19 14.31 -6.01 1.02
C ARG A 19 13.80 -5.88 -0.42
N GLU A 20 12.87 -6.72 -0.83
CA GLU A 20 12.30 -6.67 -2.18
C GLU A 20 11.49 -5.40 -2.43
N ILE A 21 10.75 -4.94 -1.41
CA ILE A 21 10.03 -3.66 -1.47
C ILE A 21 11.01 -2.50 -1.65
N LEU A 22 12.09 -2.43 -0.87
CA LEU A 22 13.12 -1.39 -0.99
C LEU A 22 13.80 -1.41 -2.36
N LEU A 23 14.13 -2.60 -2.89
CA LEU A 23 14.70 -2.73 -4.23
C LEU A 23 13.73 -2.22 -5.31
N ALA A 24 12.43 -2.50 -5.18
CA ALA A 24 11.42 -1.98 -6.11
C ALA A 24 11.27 -0.45 -6.04
N LEU A 25 11.29 0.14 -4.85
CA LEU A 25 11.28 1.59 -4.66
C LEU A 25 12.57 2.25 -5.21
N GLN A 26 13.72 1.62 -4.98
CA GLN A 26 15.00 2.12 -5.48
C GLN A 26 15.06 2.09 -7.01
N SER A 27 14.44 1.10 -7.65
CA SER A 27 14.33 0.97 -9.11
C SER A 27 13.11 1.68 -9.74
N ASP A 28 12.42 2.56 -8.99
CA ASP A 28 11.25 3.32 -9.47
C ASP A 28 10.08 2.45 -9.96
N LEU A 29 10.00 1.21 -9.48
CA LEU A 29 8.92 0.29 -9.82
C LEU A 29 7.68 0.49 -8.95
N LEU A 30 7.85 0.99 -7.73
CA LEU A 30 6.76 1.34 -6.82
C LEU A 30 6.75 2.85 -6.60
N THR A 31 5.56 3.41 -6.43
CA THR A 31 5.36 4.82 -6.00
C THR A 31 4.75 4.93 -4.62
N SER A 32 4.43 3.80 -3.99
CA SER A 32 3.73 3.73 -2.73
C SER A 32 4.10 2.44 -1.97
N VAL A 33 4.09 2.52 -0.65
CA VAL A 33 4.25 1.36 0.25
C VAL A 33 3.40 1.56 1.50
N SER A 34 2.72 0.52 1.96
CA SER A 34 2.00 0.54 3.24
C SER A 34 2.75 -0.26 4.32
N ILE A 35 2.72 0.26 5.55
CA ILE A 35 3.62 -0.15 6.64
C ILE A 35 2.82 -0.70 7.82
N MET A 36 3.16 -1.94 8.23
CA MET A 36 2.67 -2.60 9.44
C MET A 36 3.51 -2.19 10.65
N VAL A 37 2.94 -1.36 11.52
CA VAL A 37 3.68 -0.75 12.64
C VAL A 37 3.79 -1.62 13.88
N ASN A 38 2.96 -2.67 14.00
CA ASN A 38 3.09 -3.66 15.08
C ASN A 38 3.96 -4.86 14.67
N GLY A 39 4.43 -4.89 13.42
CA GLY A 39 5.35 -5.88 12.90
C GLY A 39 6.75 -5.79 13.53
N HIS A 40 7.74 -6.32 12.83
CA HIS A 40 9.11 -6.46 13.34
C HIS A 40 10.01 -5.26 13.03
N LEU A 41 9.44 -4.07 12.85
CA LEU A 41 10.17 -2.85 12.46
C LEU A 41 11.34 -2.50 13.40
N SER A 42 11.20 -2.75 14.69
CA SER A 42 12.28 -2.53 15.67
C SER A 42 13.52 -3.38 15.42
N LYS A 43 13.36 -4.57 14.81
CA LYS A 43 14.47 -5.45 14.40
C LYS A 43 14.97 -5.13 12.98
N GLN A 44 14.34 -4.17 12.30
CA GLN A 44 14.53 -3.82 10.89
C GLN A 44 14.93 -2.34 10.71
N GLN A 45 15.50 -1.72 11.74
CA GLN A 45 15.81 -0.28 11.76
C GLN A 45 16.59 0.21 10.53
N GLN A 46 17.55 -0.57 10.04
CA GLN A 46 18.31 -0.19 8.84
C GLN A 46 17.41 -0.07 7.59
N GLN A 47 16.43 -0.97 7.43
CA GLN A 47 15.47 -0.92 6.32
C GLN A 47 14.50 0.25 6.46
N VAL A 48 14.13 0.60 7.70
CA VAL A 48 13.35 1.81 7.98
C VAL A 48 14.15 3.07 7.62
N ILE A 49 15.44 3.13 7.94
CA ILE A 49 16.32 4.24 7.55
C ILE A 49 16.41 4.34 6.03
N SER A 50 16.63 3.22 5.33
CA SER A 50 16.66 3.19 3.86
C SER A 50 15.35 3.68 3.25
N LEU A 51 14.20 3.27 3.79
CA LEU A 51 12.90 3.74 3.32
C LEU A 51 12.76 5.25 3.48
N LYS A 52 13.15 5.79 4.64
CA LYS A 52 13.10 7.24 4.91
C LYS A 52 13.95 8.04 3.94
N LEU A 53 15.16 7.57 3.62
CA LEU A 53 16.03 8.23 2.66
C LEU A 53 15.41 8.23 1.25
N LEU A 54 14.86 7.09 0.82
CA LEU A 54 14.18 6.99 -0.48
C LEU A 54 13.01 7.98 -0.60
N VAL A 55 12.20 8.11 0.44
CA VAL A 55 11.04 9.03 0.46
C VAL A 55 11.47 10.50 0.47
N GLN A 56 12.64 10.83 1.00
CA GLN A 56 13.19 12.18 0.95
C GLN A 56 13.72 12.54 -0.45
N GLU A 57 14.20 11.55 -1.20
CA GLU A 57 14.81 11.73 -2.52
C GLU A 57 13.81 11.58 -3.67
N LYS A 58 12.71 10.86 -3.46
CA LYS A 58 11.75 10.46 -4.50
C LYS A 58 10.32 10.74 -4.06
N ASN A 59 9.41 10.89 -5.04
CA ASN A 59 7.98 11.03 -4.77
C ASN A 59 7.34 9.66 -4.46
N ILE A 60 7.62 9.14 -3.26
CA ILE A 60 7.07 7.89 -2.73
C ILE A 60 6.10 8.23 -1.60
N SER A 61 4.91 7.62 -1.60
CA SER A 61 3.97 7.75 -0.49
C SER A 61 4.11 6.63 0.52
N LEU A 62 3.94 6.97 1.78
CA LEU A 62 3.94 6.04 2.90
C LEU A 62 2.54 5.87 3.47
N GLY A 63 2.02 4.65 3.42
CA GLY A 63 0.73 4.29 4.01
C GLY A 63 0.90 3.68 5.40
N LEU A 64 -0.06 3.93 6.30
CA LEU A 64 -0.23 3.12 7.50
C LEU A 64 -1.12 1.91 7.18
N HIS A 65 -0.53 0.71 7.20
CA HIS A 65 -1.24 -0.55 7.00
C HIS A 65 -1.85 -1.03 8.32
N LEU A 66 -3.11 -0.64 8.57
CA LEU A 66 -3.77 -0.89 9.84
C LEU A 66 -3.96 -2.37 10.11
N GLU A 67 -3.41 -2.82 11.24
CA GLU A 67 -3.61 -4.17 11.75
C GLU A 67 -4.76 -4.16 12.76
N ILE A 68 -5.92 -4.74 12.39
CA ILE A 68 -7.11 -4.76 13.26
C ILE A 68 -7.25 -6.15 13.89
N GLY A 69 -7.49 -6.20 15.19
CA GLY A 69 -7.81 -7.45 15.89
C GLY A 69 -9.27 -7.86 15.65
N ILE A 70 -9.55 -9.16 15.55
CA ILE A 70 -10.90 -9.71 15.30
C ILE A 70 -11.96 -9.20 16.29
N ASN A 71 -11.56 -8.88 17.52
CA ASN A 71 -12.44 -8.40 18.59
C ASN A 71 -12.21 -6.93 18.94
N GLU A 72 -11.65 -6.12 18.02
CA GLU A 72 -11.47 -4.69 18.28
C GLU A 72 -12.83 -4.02 18.46
N LYS A 73 -12.94 -3.20 19.52
CA LYS A 73 -14.18 -2.50 19.88
C LYS A 73 -14.05 -0.99 19.75
N ASP A 74 -12.83 -0.46 19.79
CA ASP A 74 -12.54 0.96 19.73
C ASP A 74 -11.57 1.22 18.57
N ILE A 75 -12.15 1.22 17.37
CA ILE A 75 -11.40 1.43 16.12
C ILE A 75 -10.67 2.77 16.11
N ARG A 76 -11.26 3.81 16.71
CA ARG A 76 -10.64 5.14 16.78
C ARG A 76 -9.38 5.11 17.62
N LYS A 77 -9.43 4.49 18.81
CA LYS A 77 -8.25 4.33 19.66
C LYS A 77 -7.19 3.45 19.01
N LEU A 78 -7.58 2.38 18.32
CA LEU A 78 -6.66 1.55 17.54
C LEU A 78 -5.94 2.37 16.45
N CYS A 79 -6.69 3.15 15.67
CA CYS A 79 -6.13 4.04 14.63
C CYS A 79 -5.15 5.04 15.23
N LEU A 80 -5.52 5.72 16.32
CA LEU A 80 -4.64 6.68 17.00
C LEU A 80 -3.35 6.02 17.53
N ASN A 81 -3.45 4.83 18.11
CA ASN A 81 -2.29 4.11 18.62
C ASN A 81 -1.31 3.73 17.52
N GLN A 82 -1.80 3.17 16.41
CA GLN A 82 -0.95 2.78 15.29
C GLN A 82 -0.40 4.00 14.54
N TRP A 83 -1.19 5.06 14.40
CA TRP A 83 -0.71 6.36 13.91
C TRP A 83 0.47 6.88 14.74
N ASN A 84 0.34 6.90 16.06
CA ASN A 84 1.41 7.37 16.94
C ASN A 84 2.66 6.50 16.83
N LYS A 85 2.51 5.17 16.69
CA LYS A 85 3.64 4.27 16.44
C LYS A 85 4.31 4.57 15.10
N PHE A 86 3.53 4.78 14.04
CA PHE A 86 4.04 5.16 12.73
C PHE A 86 4.92 6.40 12.82
N VAL A 87 4.38 7.47 13.42
CA VAL A 87 5.09 8.74 13.59
C VAL A 87 6.34 8.56 14.45
N ASN A 88 6.28 7.77 15.52
CA ASN A 88 7.43 7.53 16.38
C ASN A 88 8.55 6.75 15.68
N ILE A 89 8.21 5.77 14.83
CA ILE A 89 9.19 4.93 14.12
C ILE A 89 9.81 5.69 12.95
N LEU A 90 8.99 6.37 12.14
CA LEU A 90 9.44 7.00 10.90
C LEU A 90 9.85 8.46 11.09
N GLY A 91 9.32 9.14 12.11
CA GLY A 91 9.44 10.59 12.24
C GLY A 91 8.65 11.36 11.18
N LEU A 92 7.72 10.68 10.49
CA LEU A 92 6.89 11.21 9.41
C LEU A 92 5.43 10.83 9.67
N GLN A 93 4.50 11.60 9.14
CA GLN A 93 3.08 11.21 9.10
C GLN A 93 2.84 10.33 7.87
N PRO A 94 1.89 9.38 7.90
CA PRO A 94 1.50 8.66 6.70
C PRO A 94 0.77 9.59 5.73
N ASP A 95 0.87 9.32 4.43
CA ASP A 95 0.16 10.04 3.37
C ASP A 95 -1.25 9.46 3.15
N TYR A 96 -1.42 8.18 3.49
CA TYR A 96 -2.70 7.48 3.42
C TYR A 96 -2.80 6.37 4.47
N ILE A 97 -4.01 5.83 4.62
CA ILE A 97 -4.28 4.65 5.43
C ILE A 97 -4.93 3.57 4.57
N ASP A 98 -4.57 2.33 4.81
CA ASP A 98 -5.21 1.12 4.30
C ASP A 98 -5.32 0.08 5.43
N ILE A 99 -5.95 -1.06 5.14
CA ILE A 99 -6.33 -2.06 6.16
C ILE A 99 -5.78 -3.43 5.76
N HIS A 100 -4.99 -4.03 6.66
CA HIS A 100 -4.53 -5.40 6.50
C HIS A 100 -5.71 -6.36 6.58
N LYS A 101 -5.87 -7.22 5.57
CA LYS A 101 -7.01 -8.16 5.45
C LYS A 101 -8.36 -7.44 5.59
N ASP A 102 -8.48 -6.29 4.92
CA ASP A 102 -9.66 -5.41 4.89
C ASP A 102 -11.01 -6.14 4.82
N HIS A 103 -11.09 -7.24 4.06
CA HIS A 103 -12.30 -8.03 3.89
C HIS A 103 -12.93 -8.52 5.20
N LEU A 104 -12.16 -8.62 6.29
CA LEU A 104 -12.63 -8.99 7.62
C LEU A 104 -13.23 -7.81 8.41
N PHE A 105 -12.96 -6.57 7.99
CA PHE A 105 -13.21 -5.35 8.77
C PHE A 105 -14.02 -4.29 8.02
N ARG A 106 -14.83 -4.72 7.03
CA ARG A 106 -15.67 -3.82 6.20
C ARG A 106 -16.56 -2.88 7.00
N HIS A 107 -17.04 -3.32 8.16
CA HIS A 107 -17.89 -2.54 9.06
C HIS A 107 -17.17 -1.35 9.70
N HIS A 108 -15.85 -1.27 9.62
CA HIS A 108 -15.03 -0.17 10.15
C HIS A 108 -14.59 0.84 9.09
N TYR A 109 -14.88 0.63 7.80
CA TYR A 109 -14.36 1.50 6.74
C TYR A 109 -14.72 2.96 6.92
N ASP A 110 -15.97 3.27 7.26
CA ASP A 110 -16.40 4.66 7.45
C ASP A 110 -15.83 5.27 8.75
N ASP A 111 -15.66 4.48 9.82
CA ASP A 111 -14.99 4.99 11.04
C ASP A 111 -13.53 5.37 10.77
N ILE A 112 -12.83 4.53 10.00
CA ILE A 112 -11.43 4.75 9.60
C ILE A 112 -11.35 5.91 8.61
N ALA A 113 -12.27 6.00 7.64
CA ALA A 113 -12.36 7.12 6.71
C ALA A 113 -12.58 8.45 7.45
N GLY A 114 -13.44 8.46 8.48
CA GLY A 114 -13.62 9.61 9.37
C GLY A 114 -12.33 10.01 10.07
N PHE A 115 -11.55 9.04 10.55
CA PHE A 115 -10.22 9.29 11.12
C PHE A 115 -9.24 9.85 10.08
N CYS A 116 -9.24 9.36 8.84
CA CYS A 116 -8.40 9.89 7.76
C CYS A 116 -8.73 11.36 7.45
N ILE A 117 -10.02 11.74 7.46
CA ILE A 117 -10.45 13.13 7.29
C ILE A 117 -9.88 14.02 8.41
N GLU A 118 -9.97 13.58 9.67
CA GLU A 118 -9.42 14.32 10.81
C GLU A 118 -7.90 14.49 10.74
N LYS A 119 -7.21 13.50 10.15
CA LYS A 119 -5.75 13.51 9.98
C LYS A 119 -5.30 14.16 8.66
N HIS A 120 -6.24 14.56 7.80
CA HIS A 120 -5.97 15.13 6.48
C HIS A 120 -5.11 14.23 5.57
N VAL A 121 -5.34 12.92 5.64
CA VAL A 121 -4.66 11.91 4.82
C VAL A 121 -5.65 11.22 3.89
N ALA A 122 -5.11 10.58 2.85
CA ALA A 122 -5.93 9.77 1.96
C ALA A 122 -6.35 8.44 2.61
N PHE A 123 -7.31 7.77 2.00
CA PHE A 123 -7.72 6.42 2.35
C PHE A 123 -7.73 5.55 1.10
N ARG A 124 -7.25 4.31 1.20
CA ARG A 124 -7.39 3.35 0.11
C ARG A 124 -8.87 3.18 -0.25
N LYS A 125 -9.15 3.04 -1.55
CA LYS A 125 -10.52 2.95 -2.03
C LYS A 125 -11.13 1.59 -1.73
N TYR A 126 -12.01 1.53 -0.75
CA TYR A 126 -12.88 0.36 -0.55
C TYR A 126 -14.28 0.63 -1.11
N LYS A 127 -14.91 -0.42 -1.66
CA LYS A 127 -16.21 -0.29 -2.33
C LYS A 127 -17.32 0.12 -1.37
N GLU A 128 -17.24 -0.35 -0.14
CA GLU A 128 -18.24 -0.13 0.92
C GLU A 128 -18.05 1.19 1.67
N THR A 129 -16.98 1.95 1.43
CA THR A 129 -16.79 3.29 2.03
C THR A 129 -17.82 4.26 1.45
N THR A 130 -18.65 4.85 2.31
CA THR A 130 -19.68 5.82 1.91
C THR A 130 -19.25 7.27 2.12
N ILE A 131 -18.26 7.48 2.98
CA ILE A 131 -17.67 8.79 3.25
C ILE A 131 -16.82 9.26 2.07
N LYS A 132 -16.99 10.53 1.68
CA LYS A 132 -16.15 11.18 0.66
C LYS A 132 -14.88 11.73 1.31
N LEU A 133 -13.74 11.29 0.79
CA LEU A 133 -12.41 11.74 1.18
C LEU A 133 -11.43 11.52 0.04
N LYS A 134 -10.20 12.02 0.21
CA LYS A 134 -9.10 11.81 -0.73
C LYS A 134 -8.80 10.31 -0.85
N ALA A 135 -8.97 9.75 -2.04
CA ALA A 135 -8.78 8.33 -2.34
C ALA A 135 -8.55 8.15 -3.85
N PRO A 136 -7.94 7.05 -4.32
CA PRO A 136 -8.03 6.67 -5.72
C PRO A 136 -9.49 6.38 -6.11
N ASP A 137 -9.79 6.37 -7.42
CA ASP A 137 -11.13 6.09 -7.92
C ASP A 137 -11.51 4.61 -7.77
N ASP A 138 -10.52 3.71 -7.89
CA ASP A 138 -10.66 2.27 -7.64
C ASP A 138 -9.31 1.65 -7.20
N MET A 139 -9.36 0.42 -6.71
CA MET A 139 -8.17 -0.39 -6.42
C MET A 139 -8.41 -1.87 -6.70
N PHE A 140 -7.35 -2.61 -6.99
CA PHE A 140 -7.39 -4.08 -6.97
C PHE A 140 -6.06 -4.69 -6.48
N ILE A 141 -6.17 -5.90 -5.92
CA ILE A 141 -5.00 -6.69 -5.52
C ILE A 141 -4.44 -7.40 -6.75
N ALA A 142 -3.36 -6.85 -7.32
CA ALA A 142 -2.69 -7.41 -8.49
C ALA A 142 -2.12 -8.81 -8.21
N SER A 143 -1.72 -9.09 -6.96
CA SER A 143 -1.19 -10.39 -6.55
C SER A 143 -2.14 -11.56 -6.84
N SER A 144 -3.45 -11.36 -6.64
CA SER A 144 -4.48 -12.37 -6.88
C SER A 144 -5.06 -12.38 -8.30
N GLU A 145 -4.67 -11.43 -9.15
CA GLU A 145 -5.22 -11.28 -10.50
C GLU A 145 -4.30 -11.92 -11.56
N SER A 146 -4.92 -12.38 -12.66
CA SER A 146 -4.20 -12.87 -13.83
C SER A 146 -3.64 -11.68 -14.65
N LEU A 147 -2.58 -11.91 -15.42
CA LEU A 147 -2.00 -10.85 -16.28
C LEU A 147 -3.04 -10.29 -17.26
N ASN A 148 -3.89 -11.15 -17.85
CA ASN A 148 -4.93 -10.70 -18.78
C ASN A 148 -5.93 -9.76 -18.10
N ASN A 149 -6.39 -10.10 -16.89
CA ASN A 149 -7.32 -9.24 -16.14
C ASN A 149 -6.70 -7.89 -15.81
N ILE A 150 -5.40 -7.87 -15.45
CA ILE A 150 -4.67 -6.63 -15.18
C ILE A 150 -4.62 -5.78 -16.45
N GLU A 151 -4.28 -6.36 -17.60
CA GLU A 151 -4.23 -5.64 -18.88
C GLU A 151 -5.60 -5.06 -19.27
N GLU A 152 -6.67 -5.84 -19.10
CA GLU A 152 -8.04 -5.39 -19.36
C GLU A 152 -8.44 -4.20 -18.48
N ARG A 153 -8.13 -4.26 -17.18
CA ARG A 153 -8.36 -3.13 -16.26
C ARG A 153 -7.58 -1.88 -16.69
N LEU A 154 -6.30 -2.03 -17.04
CA LEU A 154 -5.47 -0.90 -17.48
C LEU A 154 -5.98 -0.25 -18.78
N LYS A 155 -6.53 -1.04 -19.72
CA LYS A 155 -7.06 -0.54 -21.00
C LYS A 155 -8.30 0.32 -20.87
N VAL A 156 -9.08 0.16 -19.80
CA VAL A 156 -10.39 0.84 -19.65
C VAL A 156 -10.35 2.06 -18.74
N ILE A 157 -9.19 2.41 -18.16
CA ILE A 157 -9.03 3.58 -17.29
C ILE A 157 -9.27 4.86 -18.08
N LYS A 158 -10.18 5.72 -17.60
CA LYS A 158 -10.48 6.98 -18.27
C LYS A 158 -9.47 8.07 -17.91
N SER A 159 -9.50 9.15 -18.68
CA SER A 159 -8.68 10.32 -18.38
C SER A 159 -9.03 10.89 -16.99
N ASN A 160 -8.00 11.15 -16.19
CA ASN A 160 -8.07 11.66 -14.82
C ASN A 160 -8.57 10.67 -13.76
N GLU A 161 -8.98 9.45 -14.15
CA GLU A 161 -9.22 8.38 -13.19
C GLU A 161 -7.88 7.86 -12.65
N THR A 162 -7.86 7.53 -11.36
CA THR A 162 -6.70 7.00 -10.66
C THR A 162 -7.00 5.60 -10.13
N LEU A 163 -6.18 4.63 -10.53
CA LEU A 163 -6.30 3.24 -10.12
C LEU A 163 -5.11 2.86 -9.24
N GLU A 164 -5.36 2.28 -8.07
CA GLU A 164 -4.29 1.66 -7.28
C GLU A 164 -4.16 0.17 -7.60
N MET A 165 -2.94 -0.25 -7.92
CA MET A 165 -2.57 -1.66 -8.04
C MET A 165 -1.75 -2.07 -6.82
N VAL A 166 -2.25 -3.05 -6.08
CA VAL A 166 -1.62 -3.51 -4.84
C VAL A 166 -0.89 -4.83 -5.07
N PHE A 167 0.38 -4.86 -4.67
CA PHE A 167 1.26 -6.02 -4.71
C PHE A 167 1.67 -6.42 -3.30
N HIS A 168 2.18 -7.62 -3.15
CA HIS A 168 2.71 -8.17 -1.91
C HIS A 168 4.14 -8.66 -2.17
N LEU A 169 5.05 -7.73 -2.46
CA LEU A 169 6.42 -8.10 -2.81
C LEU A 169 7.12 -8.84 -1.68
N GLY A 170 7.96 -9.80 -2.05
CA GLY A 170 8.78 -10.56 -1.12
C GLY A 170 9.37 -11.80 -1.76
N MET A 171 10.14 -12.52 -0.98
CA MET A 171 10.67 -13.85 -1.30
C MET A 171 10.33 -14.78 -0.15
N TYR A 172 10.36 -16.09 -0.38
CA TYR A 172 10.08 -17.05 0.69
C TYR A 172 10.87 -16.75 1.97
N ASP A 173 10.14 -16.68 3.09
CA ASP A 173 10.67 -16.48 4.42
C ASP A 173 10.12 -17.57 5.35
N GLU A 174 10.98 -18.43 5.89
CA GLU A 174 10.58 -19.55 6.74
C GLU A 174 9.98 -19.10 8.08
N ASP A 175 10.32 -17.89 8.53
CA ASP A 175 9.81 -17.33 9.78
C ASP A 175 8.40 -16.74 9.63
N VAL A 176 7.87 -16.65 8.40
CA VAL A 176 6.54 -16.07 8.12
C VAL A 176 5.50 -17.16 7.90
N VAL A 177 4.58 -17.29 8.86
CA VAL A 177 3.40 -18.15 8.73
C VAL A 177 2.27 -17.37 8.05
N SER A 178 2.29 -17.36 6.73
CA SER A 178 1.29 -16.71 5.86
C SER A 178 0.90 -17.65 4.72
N SER A 179 -0.36 -17.60 4.31
CA SER A 179 -0.83 -18.28 3.10
C SER A 179 -0.27 -17.67 1.81
N LEU A 180 0.25 -16.44 1.90
CA LEU A 180 0.93 -15.72 0.81
C LEU A 180 2.39 -15.50 1.23
N ASN A 181 3.27 -16.41 0.83
CA ASN A 181 4.69 -16.40 1.20
C ASN A 181 5.59 -16.70 -0.01
N LYS A 182 5.56 -17.92 -0.54
CA LYS A 182 6.36 -18.29 -1.73
C LYS A 182 5.90 -17.55 -2.97
N GLU A 183 4.59 -17.33 -3.07
CA GLU A 183 3.91 -16.67 -4.19
C GLU A 183 4.33 -15.21 -4.35
N ARG A 184 4.82 -14.57 -3.28
CA ARG A 184 5.31 -13.18 -3.30
C ARG A 184 6.46 -12.96 -4.28
N ALA A 185 7.25 -13.99 -4.57
CA ALA A 185 8.33 -13.92 -5.55
C ALA A 185 7.81 -13.65 -6.98
N GLU A 186 6.60 -14.11 -7.30
CA GLU A 186 5.98 -13.90 -8.61
C GLU A 186 5.43 -12.47 -8.76
N ASP A 187 5.10 -11.79 -7.66
CA ASP A 187 4.61 -10.41 -7.71
C ASP A 187 5.66 -9.45 -8.24
N ARG A 188 6.96 -9.73 -8.04
CA ARG A 188 8.03 -8.92 -8.62
C ARG A 188 7.99 -8.94 -10.15
N LYS A 189 7.88 -10.13 -10.74
CA LYS A 189 7.77 -10.30 -12.20
C LYS A 189 6.50 -9.65 -12.73
N LYS A 190 5.40 -9.79 -11.99
CA LYS A 190 4.10 -9.19 -12.32
C LYS A 190 4.17 -7.65 -12.30
N LEU A 191 4.86 -7.07 -11.33
CA LEU A 191 5.09 -5.62 -11.25
C LEU A 191 5.91 -5.11 -12.44
N GLU A 192 7.00 -5.79 -12.79
CA GLU A 192 7.83 -5.45 -13.95
C GLU A 192 7.04 -5.54 -15.26
N TRP A 193 6.21 -6.58 -15.42
CA TRP A 193 5.31 -6.72 -16.55
C TRP A 193 4.24 -5.60 -16.58
N ALA A 194 3.66 -5.24 -15.43
CA ALA A 194 2.67 -4.17 -15.34
C ALA A 194 3.25 -2.83 -15.81
N HIS A 195 4.51 -2.53 -15.43
CA HIS A 195 5.24 -1.36 -15.95
C HIS A 195 5.33 -1.33 -17.47
N GLN A 196 5.63 -2.46 -18.11
CA GLN A 196 5.70 -2.54 -19.58
C GLN A 196 4.35 -2.21 -20.21
N VAL A 197 3.26 -2.72 -19.65
CA VAL A 197 1.89 -2.47 -20.14
C VAL A 197 1.49 -1.01 -19.91
N ILE A 198 1.76 -0.46 -18.73
CA ILE A 198 1.50 0.94 -18.38
C ILE A 198 2.21 1.88 -19.36
N ASN A 199 3.49 1.63 -19.62
CA ASN A 199 4.28 2.42 -20.58
C ASN A 199 3.73 2.29 -22.01
N LYS A 200 3.37 1.08 -22.45
CA LYS A 200 2.78 0.83 -23.77
C LYS A 200 1.44 1.56 -23.96
N LEU A 201 0.61 1.62 -22.92
CA LEU A 201 -0.67 2.32 -22.93
C LEU A 201 -0.54 3.83 -22.69
N GLY A 202 0.66 4.31 -22.36
CA GLY A 202 0.91 5.71 -22.04
C GLY A 202 0.15 6.17 -20.80
N LEU A 203 -0.03 5.32 -19.78
CA LEU A 203 -0.67 5.71 -18.53
C LEU A 203 0.33 6.44 -17.62
N LYS A 204 -0.15 7.36 -16.77
CA LYS A 204 0.72 8.09 -15.85
C LYS A 204 0.94 7.27 -14.58
N ILE A 205 2.18 7.00 -14.22
CA ILE A 205 2.51 6.53 -12.87
C ILE A 205 2.58 7.73 -11.91
N MET A 206 1.91 7.64 -10.76
CA MET A 206 1.85 8.69 -9.75
C MET A 206 1.89 8.12 -8.34
N SER A 207 2.08 9.00 -7.36
CA SER A 207 2.03 8.67 -5.94
C SER A 207 0.74 9.17 -5.26
N TYR A 208 0.41 8.67 -4.07
CA TYR A 208 -0.73 9.16 -3.26
C TYR A 208 -0.58 10.67 -2.93
N ASN A 209 0.66 11.17 -2.86
CA ASN A 209 0.99 12.58 -2.66
C ASN A 209 0.37 13.49 -3.73
N GLU A 210 0.18 12.96 -4.95
CA GLU A 210 -0.35 13.68 -6.10
C GLU A 210 -1.88 13.55 -6.27
N LEU A 211 -2.55 12.76 -5.42
CA LEU A 211 -4.02 12.69 -5.44
C LEU A 211 -4.62 14.07 -5.14
N LYS A 212 -5.71 14.40 -5.84
CA LYS A 212 -6.44 15.65 -5.70
C LYS A 212 -7.49 15.58 -4.60
#